data_AF-A0A966YSH5-F1
#
_entry.id   AF-A0A966YSH5-F1
#
_cell.length_a   1.000
_cell.length_b   1.000
_cell.length_c   1.000
_cell.angle_alpha   90.00
_cell.angle_beta   90.00
_cell.angle_gamma   90.00
#
_symmetry.space_group_name_H-M   'P 1'
#
loop_
_entity.id
_entity.type
_entity.pdbx_description
1 polymer ?
#
loop_
_entity_poly.entity_id
_entity_poly.type
_entity_poly.pdbx_seq_one_letter_code
_entity_poly.pdbx_strand_id
1 'polypeptide(L)'
;MFAAIGDTPYNIMLLLHVLTGFVAFAPAITHPVLSTSIRNAGGTERPAVFGYIAENTMRIYGSSLIISGLLGFGVAGMSDEVYKVRQGWLVAAVIVWIAMNGVLHALVRPGEKGVAAGDASAERKLQVGGIVLTLLFVVQLVIMIWKPGI
;
A
#
# COMPACT_ATOMS: atom_id res chain seq x y z
N MET A 1 -2.21 -25.64 21.96
CA MET A 1 -3.48 -24.94 21.70
C MET A 1 -3.38 -24.37 20.29
N PHE A 2 -4.05 -24.98 19.31
CA PHE A 2 -4.17 -24.44 17.94
C PHE A 2 -5.35 -23.45 17.85
N ALA A 3 -5.94 -23.06 18.98
CA ALA A 3 -7.23 -22.38 19.04
C ALA A 3 -7.17 -20.89 18.65
N ALA A 4 -6.02 -20.23 18.71
CA ALA A 4 -5.91 -18.79 18.42
C ALA A 4 -5.71 -18.47 16.92
N ILE A 5 -5.12 -19.40 16.16
CA ILE A 5 -5.01 -19.26 14.71
C ILE A 5 -6.16 -20.04 14.08
N GLY A 6 -6.99 -19.33 13.32
CA GLY A 6 -8.11 -19.94 12.61
C GLY A 6 -9.45 -19.91 13.36
N ASP A 7 -9.53 -19.27 14.53
CA ASP A 7 -10.82 -18.95 15.14
C ASP A 7 -11.55 -17.82 14.40
N THR A 8 -12.83 -17.62 14.73
CA THR A 8 -13.68 -16.62 14.05
C THR A 8 -13.10 -15.20 14.15
N PRO A 9 -12.73 -14.69 15.34
CA PRO A 9 -12.13 -13.36 15.46
C PRO A 9 -10.83 -13.19 14.64
N TYR A 10 -9.93 -14.18 14.68
CA TYR A 10 -8.68 -14.18 13.92
C TYR A 10 -8.95 -14.13 12.42
N ASN A 11 -9.86 -14.97 11.92
CA ASN A 11 -10.19 -15.03 10.50
C ASN A 11 -10.85 -13.74 10.01
N ILE A 12 -11.70 -13.10 10.82
CA ILE A 12 -12.27 -11.79 10.51
C ILE A 12 -11.16 -10.73 10.42
N MET A 13 -10.26 -10.68 11.41
CA MET A 13 -9.13 -9.74 11.43
C MET A 13 -8.22 -9.94 10.22
N LEU A 14 -7.87 -11.19 9.92
CA LEU A 14 -7.05 -11.57 8.77
C LEU A 14 -7.72 -11.19 7.45
N LEU A 15 -9.02 -11.46 7.31
CA LEU A 15 -9.78 -11.08 6.12
C LEU A 15 -9.75 -9.56 5.93
N LEU A 16 -10.01 -8.77 6.97
CA LEU A 16 -9.98 -7.31 6.90
C LEU A 16 -8.57 -6.79 6.55
N HIS A 17 -7.51 -7.39 7.14
CA HIS A 17 -6.13 -7.06 6.82
C HIS A 17 -5.82 -7.24 5.32
N VAL A 18 -6.27 -8.37 4.76
CA VAL A 18 -6.08 -8.70 3.34
C VAL A 18 -6.91 -7.80 2.43
N LEU A 19 -8.20 -7.60 2.74
CA LEU A 19 -9.08 -6.74 1.94
C LEU A 19 -8.59 -5.29 1.89
N THR A 20 -8.14 -4.75 3.02
CA THR A 20 -7.58 -3.39 3.07
C THR A 20 -6.25 -3.31 2.33
N GLY A 21 -5.44 -4.37 2.32
CA GLY A 21 -4.27 -4.49 1.45
C GLY A 21 -4.64 -4.38 -0.03
N PHE A 22 -5.65 -5.11 -0.50
CA PHE A 22 -6.12 -4.99 -1.89
C PHE A 22 -6.53 -3.57 -2.26
N VAL A 23 -7.29 -2.89 -1.39
CA VAL A 23 -7.69 -1.50 -1.63
C VAL A 23 -6.46 -0.58 -1.66
N ALA A 24 -5.53 -0.73 -0.72
CA ALA A 24 -4.33 0.10 -0.62
C ALA A 24 -3.48 0.09 -1.91
N PHE A 25 -3.37 -1.07 -2.55
CA PHE A 25 -2.49 -1.26 -3.72
C PHE A 25 -3.21 -1.27 -5.07
N ALA A 26 -4.54 -1.11 -5.11
CA ALA A 26 -5.28 -0.96 -6.36
C ALA A 26 -4.70 0.13 -7.31
N PRO A 27 -4.27 1.32 -6.81
CA PRO A 27 -3.61 2.33 -7.64
C PRO A 27 -2.36 1.88 -8.39
N ALA A 28 -1.62 0.91 -7.85
CA ALA A 28 -0.40 0.41 -8.47
C ALA A 28 -0.67 -0.20 -9.86
N ILE A 29 -1.90 -0.68 -10.08
CA ILE A 29 -2.35 -1.24 -11.35
C ILE A 29 -3.18 -0.21 -12.13
N THR A 30 -4.13 0.46 -11.48
CA THR A 30 -5.12 1.30 -12.19
C THR A 30 -4.53 2.62 -12.68
N HIS A 31 -3.64 3.27 -11.91
CA HIS A 31 -3.12 4.59 -12.27
C HIS A 31 -2.21 4.56 -13.51
N PRO A 32 -1.28 3.60 -13.69
CA PRO A 32 -0.49 3.50 -14.92
C PRO A 32 -1.34 3.26 -16.17
N VAL A 33 -2.35 2.39 -16.07
CA VAL A 33 -3.30 2.10 -17.15
C VAL A 33 -4.07 3.37 -17.52
N LEU A 34 -4.66 4.05 -16.54
CA LEU A 34 -5.39 5.30 -16.74
C LEU A 34 -4.50 6.39 -17.35
N SER A 35 -3.29 6.56 -16.82
CA SER A 35 -2.30 7.54 -17.28
C SER A 35 -1.91 7.31 -18.75
N THR A 36 -1.77 6.05 -19.15
CA THR A 36 -1.47 5.66 -20.54
C THR A 36 -2.66 5.92 -21.45
N SER A 37 -3.87 5.55 -21.03
CA SER A 37 -5.09 5.79 -21.80
C SER A 37 -5.33 7.28 -22.07
N ILE A 38 -5.11 8.15 -21.07
CA ILE A 38 -5.25 9.61 -21.23
C ILE A 38 -4.22 10.15 -22.23
N ARG A 39 -2.96 9.69 -22.15
CA ARG A 39 -1.91 10.10 -23.08
C ARG A 39 -2.23 9.69 -24.52
N ASN A 40 -2.68 8.44 -24.72
CA ASN A 40 -3.04 7.92 -26.04
C ASN A 40 -4.24 8.64 -26.66
N ALA A 41 -5.16 9.13 -25.85
CA ALA A 41 -6.30 9.93 -26.31
C ALA A 41 -5.94 11.39 -26.65
N GLY A 42 -4.66 11.80 -26.52
CA GLY A 42 -4.25 13.20 -26.66
C GLY A 42 -4.82 14.11 -25.57
N GLY A 43 -5.27 13.54 -24.45
CA GLY A 43 -6.12 14.21 -23.48
C GLY A 43 -5.40 15.29 -22.68
N THR A 44 -5.86 16.53 -22.82
CA THR A 44 -5.52 17.67 -21.96
C THR A 44 -6.10 17.55 -20.55
N GLU A 45 -6.99 16.59 -20.31
CA GLU A 45 -7.70 16.32 -19.05
C GLU A 45 -6.82 15.74 -17.92
N ARG A 46 -5.57 15.39 -18.24
CA ARG A 46 -4.64 14.74 -17.29
C ARG A 46 -4.54 15.47 -15.94
N PRO A 47 -4.36 16.80 -15.86
CA PRO A 47 -4.30 17.49 -14.58
C PRO A 47 -5.59 17.36 -13.77
N ALA A 48 -6.76 17.44 -14.41
CA ALA A 48 -8.05 17.29 -13.73
C ALA A 48 -8.21 15.89 -13.12
N VAL A 49 -7.89 14.84 -13.87
CA VAL A 49 -7.92 13.45 -13.38
C VAL A 49 -6.98 13.26 -12.19
N PHE A 50 -5.75 13.77 -12.27
CA PHE A 50 -4.82 13.70 -11.15
C PHE A 50 -5.27 14.56 -9.95
N GLY A 51 -6.05 15.61 -10.17
CA GLY A 51 -6.71 16.36 -9.11
C GLY A 51 -7.68 15.49 -8.31
N TYR A 52 -8.55 14.74 -9.00
CA TYR A 52 -9.47 13.80 -8.35
C TYR A 52 -8.74 12.67 -7.63
N ILE A 53 -7.67 12.14 -8.24
CA ILE A 53 -6.82 11.13 -7.60
C ILE A 53 -6.24 11.71 -6.31
N ALA A 54 -5.55 12.85 -6.38
CA ALA A 54 -4.87 13.47 -5.24
C ALA A 54 -5.82 13.79 -4.08
N GLU A 55 -7.06 14.20 -4.36
CA GLU A 55 -8.09 14.45 -3.35
C GLU A 55 -8.48 13.17 -2.62
N ASN A 56 -8.55 12.05 -3.35
CA ASN A 56 -9.01 10.77 -2.83
C ASN A 56 -7.88 9.87 -2.30
N THR A 57 -6.61 10.19 -2.56
CA THR A 57 -5.46 9.36 -2.16
C THR A 57 -5.51 8.97 -0.70
N MET A 58 -5.67 9.94 0.22
CA MET A 58 -5.77 9.60 1.65
C MET A 58 -7.17 9.15 2.07
N ARG A 59 -8.23 9.49 1.32
CA ARG A 59 -9.60 9.06 1.67
C ARG A 59 -9.82 7.57 1.40
N ILE A 60 -9.09 7.01 0.43
CA ILE A 60 -9.24 5.62 0.00
C ILE A 60 -7.92 4.89 0.25
N TYR A 61 -6.97 4.99 -0.68
CA TYR A 61 -5.83 4.08 -0.77
C TYR A 61 -4.82 4.24 0.37
N GLY A 62 -4.50 5.49 0.73
CA GLY A 62 -3.56 5.81 1.80
C GLY A 62 -4.10 5.44 3.18
N SER A 63 -5.38 5.68 3.45
CA SER A 63 -6.02 5.19 4.68
C SER A 63 -6.07 3.68 4.70
N SER A 64 -6.38 3.02 3.58
CA SER A 64 -6.35 1.56 3.50
C SER A 64 -4.94 0.99 3.75
N LEU A 65 -3.87 1.65 3.29
CA LEU A 65 -2.50 1.24 3.59
C LEU A 65 -2.20 1.29 5.09
N ILE A 66 -2.63 2.38 5.76
CA ILE A 66 -2.44 2.54 7.20
C ILE A 66 -3.25 1.47 7.96
N ILE A 67 -4.54 1.35 7.64
CA ILE A 67 -5.45 0.38 8.26
C ILE A 67 -4.95 -1.05 8.05
N SER A 68 -4.47 -1.40 6.85
CA SER A 68 -3.90 -2.72 6.58
C SER A 68 -2.75 -3.03 7.53
N GLY A 69 -1.82 -2.10 7.76
CA GLY A 69 -0.75 -2.30 8.74
C GLY A 69 -1.27 -2.48 10.17
N LEU A 70 -2.21 -1.64 10.62
CA LEU A 70 -2.82 -1.74 11.95
C LEU A 70 -3.52 -3.09 12.17
N LEU A 71 -4.30 -3.54 11.19
CA LEU A 71 -4.92 -4.86 11.21
C LEU A 71 -3.87 -5.98 11.18
N GLY A 72 -2.76 -5.79 10.46
CA GLY A 72 -1.63 -6.71 10.44
C GLY A 72 -0.99 -6.89 11.82
N PHE A 73 -0.80 -5.80 12.57
CA PHE A 73 -0.40 -5.87 13.98
C PHE A 73 -1.43 -6.60 14.83
N GLY A 74 -2.73 -6.39 14.58
CA GLY A 74 -3.82 -7.14 15.20
C GLY A 74 -3.69 -8.65 14.98
N VAL A 75 -3.54 -9.09 13.73
CA VAL A 75 -3.34 -10.50 13.37
C VAL A 75 -2.09 -11.06 14.07
N ALA A 76 -0.97 -10.33 14.02
CA ALA A 76 0.28 -10.76 14.64
C ALA A 76 0.12 -10.94 16.16
N GLY A 77 -0.50 -9.98 16.85
CA GLY A 77 -0.74 -10.04 18.28
C GLY A 77 -1.68 -11.17 18.69
N MET A 78 -2.73 -11.44 17.91
CA MET A 78 -3.62 -12.58 18.15
C MET A 78 -2.93 -13.93 17.92
N SER A 79 -1.90 -13.96 17.07
CA SER A 79 -1.10 -15.17 16.80
C SER A 79 0.11 -15.35 17.70
N ASP A 80 0.31 -14.53 18.75
CA ASP A 80 1.59 -14.49 19.49
C ASP A 80 1.98 -15.83 20.11
N GLU A 81 1.04 -16.72 20.42
CA GLU A 81 1.37 -18.08 20.88
C GLU A 81 2.15 -18.92 19.85
N VAL A 82 2.03 -18.60 18.56
CA VAL A 82 2.67 -19.31 17.43
C VAL A 82 3.73 -18.45 16.76
N TYR A 83 3.38 -17.19 16.45
CA TYR A 83 4.27 -16.23 15.79
C TYR A 83 4.55 -15.06 16.72
N LYS A 84 5.73 -15.07 17.33
CA LYS A 84 6.15 -13.97 18.19
C LYS A 84 6.40 -12.72 17.37
N VAL A 85 5.88 -11.57 17.82
CA VAL A 85 6.08 -10.27 17.15
C VAL A 85 7.56 -9.92 16.91
N ARG A 86 8.46 -10.44 17.75
CA ARG A 86 9.92 -10.25 17.62
C ARG A 86 10.59 -11.13 16.55
N GLN A 87 9.84 -11.98 15.85
CA GLN A 87 10.39 -12.77 14.74
C GLN A 87 10.86 -11.84 13.61
N GLY A 88 11.99 -12.18 13.00
CA GLY A 88 12.68 -11.30 12.05
C GLY A 88 11.80 -10.88 10.86
N TRP A 89 11.00 -11.80 10.32
CA TRP A 89 10.09 -11.51 9.21
C TRP A 89 8.97 -10.52 9.59
N LEU A 90 8.42 -10.58 10.81
CA LEU A 90 7.41 -9.62 11.29
C LEU A 90 8.03 -8.23 11.45
N VAL A 91 9.22 -8.15 12.04
CA VAL A 91 9.95 -6.88 12.17
C VAL A 91 10.27 -6.30 10.79
N ALA A 92 10.75 -7.13 9.85
CA ALA A 92 11.01 -6.72 8.48
C ALA A 92 9.74 -6.22 7.78
N ALA A 93 8.62 -6.91 7.95
CA ALA A 93 7.31 -6.52 7.43
C ALA A 93 6.85 -5.16 7.98
N VAL A 94 7.10 -4.86 9.26
CA VAL A 94 6.79 -3.55 9.86
C VAL A 94 7.66 -2.46 9.24
N ILE A 95 8.96 -2.70 9.08
CA ILE A 95 9.89 -1.75 8.47
C ILE A 95 9.47 -1.43 7.04
N VAL A 96 9.14 -2.45 6.24
CA VAL A 96 8.69 -2.27 4.86
C VAL A 96 7.37 -1.50 4.82
N TRP A 97 6.42 -1.79 5.71
CA TRP A 97 5.17 -1.02 5.82
C TRP A 97 5.40 0.46 6.18
N ILE A 98 6.31 0.77 7.10
CA ILE A 98 6.70 2.15 7.41
C ILE A 98 7.33 2.81 6.18
N ALA A 99 8.22 2.12 5.47
CA ALA A 99 8.83 2.62 4.24
C ALA A 99 7.78 2.91 3.16
N MET A 100 6.78 2.04 2.99
CA MET A 100 5.67 2.27 2.05
C MET A 100 4.87 3.53 2.41
N ASN A 101 4.56 3.74 3.70
CA ASN A 101 3.92 4.97 4.14
C ASN A 101 4.81 6.21 3.90
N GLY A 102 6.12 6.09 4.14
CA GLY A 102 7.10 7.13 3.82
C GLY A 102 7.08 7.50 2.34
N VAL A 103 7.13 6.53 1.44
CA VAL A 103 7.08 6.73 -0.02
C VAL A 103 5.75 7.36 -0.44
N LEU A 104 4.62 6.89 0.10
CA LEU A 104 3.30 7.47 -0.15
C LEU A 104 3.28 8.96 0.21
N HIS A 105 3.79 9.33 1.39
CA HIS A 105 3.72 10.69 1.91
C HIS A 105 4.77 11.63 1.31
N ALA A 106 5.97 11.13 0.99
CA ALA A 106 7.07 11.94 0.50
C ALA A 106 7.10 12.06 -1.04
N LEU A 107 6.64 11.04 -1.77
CA LEU A 107 6.77 10.97 -3.23
C LEU A 107 5.41 10.93 -3.93
N VAL A 108 4.56 9.95 -3.62
CA VAL A 108 3.32 9.73 -4.38
C VAL A 108 2.35 10.90 -4.20
N ARG A 109 1.98 11.25 -2.95
CA ARG A 109 1.01 12.33 -2.70
C ARG A 109 1.49 13.68 -3.22
N PRO A 110 2.75 14.12 -2.99
CA PRO A 110 3.22 15.37 -3.58
C PRO A 110 3.32 15.31 -5.11
N GLY A 111 3.65 14.13 -5.67
CA GLY A 111 3.68 13.91 -7.11
C GLY A 111 2.30 14.06 -7.74
N GLU A 112 1.27 13.39 -7.21
CA GLU A 112 -0.12 13.51 -7.67
C GLU A 112 -0.60 14.95 -7.64
N LYS A 113 -0.35 15.67 -6.53
CA LYS A 113 -0.70 17.09 -6.40
C LYS A 113 0.03 17.98 -7.40
N GLY A 114 1.32 17.73 -7.65
CA GLY A 114 2.11 18.49 -8.61
C GLY A 114 1.64 18.25 -10.05
N VAL A 115 1.35 17.00 -10.42
CA VAL A 115 0.78 16.70 -11.75
C VAL A 115 -0.60 17.34 -11.92
N ALA A 116 -1.43 17.35 -10.88
CA ALA A 116 -2.71 18.05 -10.88
C ALA A 116 -2.56 19.57 -11.10
N ALA A 117 -1.46 20.15 -10.62
CA ALA A 117 -1.11 21.56 -10.83
C ALA A 117 -0.39 21.83 -12.17
N GLY A 118 -0.18 20.82 -13.02
CA GLY A 118 0.53 20.96 -14.29
C GLY A 118 2.05 21.05 -14.19
N ASP A 119 2.64 20.68 -13.05
CA ASP A 119 4.09 20.66 -12.85
C ASP A 119 4.73 19.43 -13.51
N ALA A 120 5.45 19.65 -14.62
CA ALA A 120 6.16 18.60 -15.34
C ALA A 120 7.24 17.90 -14.49
N SER A 121 7.83 18.60 -13.51
CA SER A 121 8.85 18.02 -12.63
C SER A 121 8.26 17.02 -11.62
N ALA A 122 6.97 17.16 -11.30
CA ALA A 122 6.24 16.27 -10.40
C ALA A 122 5.97 14.89 -11.02
N GLU A 123 5.94 14.77 -12.36
CA GLU A 123 5.73 13.49 -13.04
C GLU A 123 6.80 12.47 -12.66
N ARG A 124 8.07 12.89 -12.62
CA ARG A 124 9.18 12.02 -12.25
C ARG A 124 9.05 11.55 -10.79
N LYS A 125 8.65 12.45 -9.90
CA LYS A 125 8.44 12.13 -8.47
C LYS A 125 7.33 11.09 -8.31
N LEU A 126 6.21 11.28 -9.01
CA LEU A 126 5.09 10.34 -9.01
C LEU A 126 5.50 8.98 -9.58
N GLN A 127 6.21 8.97 -10.71
CA GLN A 127 6.67 7.74 -11.36
C GLN A 127 7.61 6.94 -10.44
N VAL A 128 8.62 7.59 -9.87
CA VAL A 128 9.56 6.94 -8.93
C VAL A 128 8.81 6.46 -7.69
N GLY A 129 7.94 7.31 -7.12
CA GLY A 129 7.13 6.94 -5.95
C GLY A 129 6.27 5.71 -6.20
N GLY A 130 5.58 5.63 -7.34
CA GLY A 130 4.75 4.48 -7.72
C GLY A 130 5.56 3.19 -7.91
N ILE A 131 6.70 3.27 -8.60
CA ILE A 131 7.60 2.11 -8.82
C ILE A 131 8.12 1.60 -7.46
N VAL A 132 8.66 2.49 -6.63
CA VAL A 132 9.21 2.10 -5.32
C VAL A 132 8.12 1.52 -4.43
N LEU A 133 6.94 2.14 -4.38
CA LEU A 133 5.81 1.62 -3.58
C LEU A 133 5.38 0.22 -4.04
N THR A 134 5.35 -0.02 -5.35
CA THR A 134 5.01 -1.34 -5.92
C THR A 134 6.07 -2.39 -5.58
N LEU A 135 7.36 -2.04 -5.67
CA LEU A 135 8.45 -2.96 -5.30
C LEU A 135 8.41 -3.29 -3.80
N LEU A 136 8.19 -2.29 -2.94
CA LEU A 136 8.03 -2.51 -1.51
C LEU A 136 6.82 -3.40 -1.21
N PHE A 137 5.72 -3.26 -1.94
CA PHE A 137 4.58 -4.16 -1.82
C PHE A 137 4.93 -5.61 -2.19
N VAL A 138 5.66 -5.84 -3.29
CA VAL A 138 6.12 -7.18 -3.66
C VAL A 138 7.02 -7.77 -2.57
N VAL A 139 7.96 -6.97 -2.04
CA VAL A 139 8.82 -7.38 -0.92
C VAL A 139 7.98 -7.72 0.31
N GLN A 140 6.98 -6.90 0.64
CA GLN A 140 6.04 -7.16 1.75
C GLN A 140 5.35 -8.51 1.58
N LEU A 141 4.80 -8.79 0.40
CA LEU A 141 4.14 -10.07 0.11
C LEU A 141 5.11 -11.24 0.25
N VAL A 142 6.34 -11.11 -0.26
CA VAL A 142 7.35 -12.15 -0.15
C VAL A 142 7.67 -12.46 1.32
N ILE A 143 7.86 -11.43 2.14
CA ILE A 143 8.11 -11.60 3.57
C ILE A 143 6.93 -12.27 4.26
N MET A 144 5.69 -11.87 3.98
CA MET A 144 4.51 -12.38 4.66
C MET A 144 4.10 -13.80 4.22
N ILE A 145 4.31 -14.15 2.95
CA ILE A 145 3.96 -15.48 2.43
C ILE A 145 4.99 -16.51 2.89
N TRP A 146 6.27 -16.27 2.61
CA TRP A 146 7.33 -17.24 2.86
C TRP A 146 7.90 -17.17 4.27
N LYS A 147 7.70 -16.06 4.99
CA LYS A 147 8.09 -15.89 6.41
C LYS A 147 9.53 -16.36 6.67
N PRO A 148 10.52 -15.75 6.02
CA PRO A 148 11.90 -16.22 6.07
C PRO A 148 12.44 -16.20 7.51
N GLY A 149 13.15 -17.26 7.89
CA GLY A 149 13.76 -17.39 9.22
C GLY A 149 12.78 -17.75 10.34
N ILE A 150 11.56 -18.17 10.01
CA ILE A 150 10.77 -19.07 10.85
C ILE A 150 11.22 -20.51 10.57
#